data_AF-A0A922ND47-F1
#
_entry.id   AF-A0A922ND47-F1
#
_cell.length_a   1.000
_cell.length_b   1.000
_cell.length_c   1.000
_cell.angle_alpha   90.00
_cell.angle_beta   90.00
_cell.angle_gamma   90.00
#
_symmetry.space_group_name_H-M   'P 1'
#
loop_
_entity.id
_entity.type
_entity.pdbx_description
1 polymer ?
#
loop_
_entity_poly.entity_id
_entity_poly.type
_entity_poly.pdbx_seq_one_letter_code
_entity_poly.pdbx_strand_id
1 'polypeptide(L)'
;MSGKTRYQELWAYPLRLYRSFGKDSTDLTSNPGSLLVHPGSITLEQSVPIVKEKWYYPTDIANDLEHIDLPQRVKEEVYACAWEYTRCVIPQYTNWKRYIAFMRIIVIGIIAEYNGELVRVAETDTLLGYNLTAVLADLFQGTRIHTEMAWEFRCFLLITADKSSNWRDGLLFRSYVNALAKSPSQWFRMRDTDALIRFTLGAALACNDLDSIWYTEKQMETLCELGATLYDSVAFFKHRTEAETHSTFAYVPSSIRVQAFHQCRELLWALDVAWAGKPEHLVVINFLRFFGGPIHMMMRRYRFVEEGLTIGRPETETMVKLARQHFKLWNRVDAENCSVQDIERYKDLTARSNELMFSGLRAFLDASGEKSCEDCQQRQTYGAETSYAFGGVQLCSKCKQSWGAYVQSFPDRFNTVFPEVQKSDGTGCQIK
;
A
#
# COMPACT_ATOMS: atom_id res chain seq x y z
N MET A 1 -1.92 44.85 -9.15
CA MET A 1 -0.63 44.14 -9.07
C MET A 1 -0.82 42.98 -8.11
N SER A 2 -1.11 41.79 -8.65
CA SER A 2 -1.45 40.60 -7.86
C SER A 2 -0.59 39.42 -8.33
N GLY A 3 0.23 38.91 -7.42
CA GLY A 3 1.07 37.73 -7.63
C GLY A 3 0.23 36.49 -7.88
N LYS A 4 0.59 35.74 -8.93
CA LYS A 4 0.10 34.38 -9.14
C LYS A 4 1.05 33.42 -8.42
N THR A 5 0.57 32.80 -7.34
CA THR A 5 1.27 31.75 -6.63
C THR A 5 1.21 30.44 -7.41
N ARG A 6 2.32 29.70 -7.38
CA ARG A 6 2.69 28.50 -8.15
C ARG A 6 1.86 27.23 -7.82
N TYR A 7 0.69 27.37 -7.21
CA TYR A 7 -0.09 26.28 -6.60
C TYR A 7 -1.35 25.84 -7.39
N GLN A 8 -1.59 26.40 -8.57
CA GLN A 8 -2.83 26.16 -9.34
C GLN A 8 -2.71 25.12 -10.46
N GLU A 9 -1.65 24.31 -10.50
CA GLU A 9 -1.37 23.42 -11.66
C GLU A 9 -1.27 21.92 -11.37
N LEU A 10 -1.45 21.47 -10.14
CA LEU A 10 -1.47 20.04 -9.82
C LEU A 10 -2.92 19.57 -9.71
N TRP A 11 -3.23 18.44 -10.37
CA TRP A 11 -4.47 17.64 -10.20
C TRP A 11 -5.68 17.97 -11.10
N ALA A 12 -5.47 17.86 -12.42
CA ALA A 12 -6.56 17.68 -13.39
C ALA A 12 -6.31 16.41 -14.23
N TYR A 13 -6.72 15.26 -13.69
CA TYR A 13 -6.45 13.93 -14.22
C TYR A 13 -7.03 13.62 -15.64
N PRO A 14 -8.06 14.33 -16.16
CA PRO A 14 -8.49 14.15 -17.56
C PRO A 14 -8.25 15.36 -18.51
N LEU A 15 -7.90 16.54 -18.02
CA LEU A 15 -7.98 17.78 -18.84
C LEU A 15 -6.67 18.17 -19.57
N ARG A 16 -5.53 17.55 -19.25
CA ARG A 16 -4.25 17.83 -19.93
C ARG A 16 -3.99 16.97 -21.17
N LEU A 17 -4.66 15.84 -21.34
CA LEU A 17 -4.45 14.95 -22.49
C LEU A 17 -4.77 15.60 -23.85
N TYR A 18 -5.59 16.67 -23.87
CA TYR A 18 -5.99 17.33 -25.11
C TYR A 18 -5.14 18.56 -25.51
N ARG A 19 -4.35 19.14 -24.60
CA ARG A 19 -3.62 20.41 -24.87
C ARG A 19 -2.13 20.24 -25.19
N SER A 20 -1.52 19.10 -24.88
CA SER A 20 -0.10 18.84 -25.17
C SER A 20 0.17 18.32 -26.59
N PHE A 21 -0.86 18.11 -27.42
CA PHE A 21 -0.74 17.66 -28.81
C PHE A 21 -1.06 18.75 -29.85
N GLY A 22 -1.02 20.03 -29.45
CA GLY A 22 -1.43 21.12 -30.34
C GLY A 22 -0.73 22.43 -30.04
N LYS A 23 0.60 22.44 -30.04
CA LYS A 23 1.45 23.59 -30.40
C LYS A 23 2.92 23.17 -30.29
N ASP A 24 3.71 23.67 -31.23
CA ASP A 24 5.16 23.53 -31.35
C ASP A 24 5.64 22.28 -32.11
N SER A 25 5.21 22.20 -33.37
CA SER A 25 5.98 21.56 -34.45
C SER A 25 6.38 22.65 -35.44
N THR A 26 7.43 23.40 -35.10
CA THR A 26 8.25 24.12 -36.05
C THR A 26 9.68 24.05 -35.55
N ASP A 27 10.55 23.55 -36.43
CA ASP A 27 12.01 23.44 -36.35
C ASP A 27 12.57 22.07 -35.99
N LEU A 28 12.91 21.34 -37.04
CA LEU A 28 14.26 20.79 -37.28
C LEU A 28 14.28 20.19 -38.71
N THR A 29 14.75 21.00 -39.65
CA THR A 29 15.11 20.61 -41.02
C THR A 29 16.50 19.95 -41.08
N SER A 30 16.69 19.04 -42.03
CA SER A 30 17.92 18.30 -42.44
C SER A 30 18.37 17.17 -41.48
N ASN A 31 18.65 15.92 -41.88
CA ASN A 31 19.27 15.38 -43.09
C ASN A 31 18.72 13.95 -43.38
N PRO A 32 18.70 13.45 -44.63
CA PRO A 32 18.17 12.14 -44.98
C PRO A 32 19.27 11.06 -44.98
N GLY A 33 18.99 9.91 -44.36
CA GLY A 33 19.95 8.81 -44.33
C GLY A 33 19.33 7.51 -43.81
N SER A 34 18.55 6.85 -44.67
CA SER A 34 18.45 5.39 -44.84
C SER A 34 18.78 4.49 -43.62
N LEU A 35 17.77 3.84 -43.06
CA LEU A 35 17.79 2.39 -42.80
C LEU A 35 16.35 1.86 -42.67
N LEU A 36 15.98 1.03 -43.64
CA LEU A 36 14.73 0.29 -43.74
C LEU A 36 14.63 -0.76 -42.63
N VAL A 37 13.55 -0.74 -41.85
CA VAL A 37 13.04 -1.91 -41.11
C VAL A 37 11.52 -1.97 -41.32
N HIS A 38 11.05 -3.18 -41.64
CA HIS A 38 9.72 -3.50 -42.14
C HIS A 38 8.54 -3.02 -41.26
N PRO A 39 7.42 -2.57 -41.87
CA PRO A 39 6.21 -2.20 -41.16
C PRO A 39 5.34 -3.44 -40.91
N GLY A 40 5.19 -3.82 -39.64
CA GLY A 40 4.25 -4.84 -39.21
C GLY A 40 3.81 -4.60 -37.77
N SER A 41 2.63 -3.99 -37.62
CA SER A 41 1.77 -3.88 -36.41
C SER A 41 2.46 -3.30 -35.15
N ILE A 42 2.04 -2.16 -34.60
CA ILE A 42 0.73 -1.95 -33.96
C ILE A 42 0.41 -0.44 -34.06
N THR A 43 -0.64 -0.10 -34.80
CA THR A 43 -1.37 1.16 -34.62
C THR A 43 -2.72 0.82 -34.04
N LEU A 44 -2.97 1.29 -32.81
CA LEU A 44 -4.28 1.64 -32.26
C LEU A 44 -4.01 2.30 -30.89
N GLU A 45 -3.53 3.54 -30.90
CA GLU A 45 -3.91 4.47 -29.85
C GLU A 45 -5.41 4.76 -30.03
N GLN A 46 -6.26 3.84 -29.57
CA GLN A 46 -7.66 4.16 -29.38
C GLN A 46 -7.71 5.23 -28.30
N SER A 47 -8.13 6.43 -28.69
CA SER A 47 -8.44 7.49 -27.74
C SER A 47 -9.52 6.99 -26.79
N VAL A 48 -9.13 6.67 -25.55
CA VAL A 48 -10.08 6.36 -24.48
C VAL A 48 -10.99 7.59 -24.34
N PRO A 49 -12.32 7.44 -24.40
CA PRO A 49 -13.23 8.58 -24.31
C PRO A 49 -12.99 9.34 -23.00
N ILE A 50 -12.97 10.68 -23.07
CA ILE A 50 -12.84 11.53 -21.87
C ILE A 50 -14.14 11.41 -21.08
N VAL A 51 -14.13 10.54 -20.06
CA VAL A 51 -15.24 10.40 -19.12
C VAL A 51 -15.15 11.49 -18.07
N LYS A 52 -16.26 12.22 -17.85
CA LYS A 52 -16.38 13.14 -16.72
C LYS A 52 -16.72 12.32 -15.48
N GLU A 53 -15.72 12.06 -14.65
CA GLU A 53 -15.89 11.31 -13.41
C GLU A 53 -16.91 11.96 -12.47
N LYS A 54 -17.69 11.12 -11.80
CA LYS A 54 -18.59 11.49 -10.70
C LYS A 54 -18.06 10.88 -9.41
N TRP A 55 -17.98 11.70 -8.37
CA TRP A 55 -17.55 11.28 -7.04
C TRP A 55 -18.74 10.83 -6.20
N TYR A 56 -18.60 9.68 -5.54
CA TYR A 56 -19.64 9.10 -4.70
C TYR A 56 -19.05 8.82 -3.32
N TYR A 57 -19.67 9.37 -2.29
CA TYR A 57 -19.33 9.16 -0.88
C TYR A 57 -20.53 9.59 -0.01
N PRO A 58 -20.67 9.07 1.21
CA PRO A 58 -21.77 9.46 2.11
C PRO A 58 -21.62 10.90 2.60
N THR A 59 -22.75 11.52 2.96
CA THR A 59 -22.78 12.89 3.49
C THR A 59 -22.04 13.01 4.83
N ASP A 60 -21.92 11.92 5.58
CA ASP A 60 -21.25 11.85 6.89
C ASP A 60 -19.77 12.25 6.88
N ILE A 61 -19.11 12.23 5.70
CA ILE A 61 -17.70 12.62 5.54
C ILE A 61 -17.50 13.82 4.60
N ALA A 62 -18.57 14.36 4.00
CA ALA A 62 -18.47 15.32 2.90
C ALA A 62 -17.77 16.64 3.26
N ASN A 63 -17.77 17.00 4.54
CA ASN A 63 -17.23 18.27 5.04
C ASN A 63 -16.05 18.10 6.00
N ASP A 64 -15.56 16.86 6.21
CA ASP A 64 -14.56 16.60 7.25
C ASP A 64 -13.22 17.33 7.00
N LEU A 65 -12.91 17.66 5.74
CA LEU A 65 -11.74 18.41 5.28
C LEU A 65 -12.05 19.87 4.91
N GLU A 66 -13.22 20.42 5.27
CA GLU A 66 -13.65 21.77 4.84
C GLU A 66 -12.59 22.84 5.17
N HIS A 67 -12.02 22.78 6.38
CA HIS A 67 -11.02 23.74 6.87
C HIS A 67 -9.58 23.43 6.47
N ILE A 68 -9.33 22.34 5.75
CA ILE A 68 -8.00 21.97 5.30
C ILE A 68 -7.70 22.67 3.97
N ASP A 69 -6.49 23.24 3.84
CA ASP A 69 -6.03 23.92 2.63
C ASP A 69 -5.68 22.90 1.53
N LEU A 70 -6.73 22.36 0.89
CA LEU A 70 -6.66 21.49 -0.27
C LEU A 70 -7.67 21.96 -1.32
N PRO A 71 -7.39 21.81 -2.62
CA PRO A 71 -8.38 22.08 -3.66
C PRO A 71 -9.63 21.24 -3.46
N GLN A 72 -10.82 21.82 -3.66
CA GLN A 72 -12.10 21.13 -3.44
C GLN A 72 -12.18 19.78 -4.18
N ARG A 73 -11.73 19.74 -5.44
CA ARG A 73 -11.70 18.51 -6.23
C ARG A 73 -10.86 17.39 -5.58
N VAL A 74 -9.75 17.75 -4.93
CA VAL A 74 -8.88 16.80 -4.23
C VAL A 74 -9.60 16.24 -3.00
N LYS A 75 -10.31 17.09 -2.24
CA LYS A 75 -11.12 16.63 -1.10
C LYS A 75 -12.17 15.62 -1.54
N GLU A 76 -12.93 15.93 -2.61
CA GLU A 76 -13.96 15.04 -3.16
C GLU A 76 -13.39 13.69 -3.64
N GLU A 77 -12.22 13.72 -4.29
CA GLU A 77 -11.53 12.52 -4.74
C GLU A 77 -11.02 11.67 -3.56
N VAL A 78 -10.50 12.30 -2.49
CA VAL A 78 -10.09 11.61 -1.27
C VAL A 78 -11.29 10.91 -0.60
N TYR A 79 -12.44 11.59 -0.48
CA TYR A 79 -13.65 10.97 0.07
C TYR A 79 -14.16 9.82 -0.79
N ALA A 80 -14.18 10.00 -2.12
CA ALA A 80 -14.60 8.95 -3.04
C ALA A 80 -13.67 7.73 -2.97
N CYS A 81 -12.36 7.96 -2.93
CA CYS A 81 -11.37 6.89 -2.78
C CYS A 81 -11.51 6.18 -1.43
N ALA A 82 -11.75 6.90 -0.34
CA ALA A 82 -11.98 6.31 0.98
C ALA A 82 -13.26 5.45 1.02
N TRP A 83 -14.33 5.93 0.38
CA TRP A 83 -15.57 5.16 0.21
C TRP A 83 -15.34 3.90 -0.63
N GLU A 84 -14.73 4.02 -1.82
CA GLU A 84 -14.43 2.89 -2.70
C GLU A 84 -13.56 1.84 -2.00
N TYR A 85 -12.48 2.27 -1.33
CA TYR A 85 -11.61 1.39 -0.57
C TYR A 85 -12.40 0.64 0.49
N THR A 86 -13.13 1.37 1.33
CA THR A 86 -13.92 0.81 2.44
C THR A 86 -14.95 -0.20 1.96
N ARG A 87 -15.66 0.09 0.87
CA ARG A 87 -16.63 -0.85 0.26
C ARG A 87 -15.98 -2.10 -0.32
N CYS A 88 -14.75 -2.01 -0.81
CA CYS A 88 -14.00 -3.17 -1.28
C CYS A 88 -13.54 -4.05 -0.11
N VAL A 89 -12.89 -3.46 0.89
CA VAL A 89 -12.24 -4.22 1.96
C VAL A 89 -13.18 -4.68 3.07
N ILE A 90 -14.29 -3.97 3.29
CA ILE A 90 -15.33 -4.32 4.27
C ILE A 90 -16.69 -4.21 3.57
N PRO A 91 -17.06 -5.17 2.70
CA PRO A 91 -18.27 -5.07 1.88
C PRO A 91 -19.58 -5.20 2.68
N GLN A 92 -19.50 -5.78 3.88
CA GLN A 92 -20.61 -5.97 4.82
C GLN A 92 -20.27 -5.31 6.17
N TYR A 93 -21.27 -4.66 6.77
CA TYR A 93 -21.16 -4.03 8.09
C TYR A 93 -22.53 -4.07 8.79
N THR A 94 -22.53 -4.12 10.11
CA THR A 94 -23.72 -3.96 10.96
C THR A 94 -23.70 -2.64 11.73
N ASN A 95 -22.52 -2.04 11.87
CA ASN A 95 -22.30 -0.82 12.65
C ASN A 95 -21.86 0.34 11.75
N TRP A 96 -22.81 1.18 11.34
CA TRP A 96 -22.54 2.34 10.49
C TRP A 96 -21.57 3.34 11.13
N LYS A 97 -21.65 3.58 12.44
CA LYS A 97 -20.78 4.54 13.13
C LYS A 97 -19.31 4.12 13.03
N ARG A 98 -19.02 2.85 13.32
CA ARG A 98 -17.67 2.28 13.16
C ARG A 98 -17.23 2.29 11.70
N TYR A 99 -18.16 2.04 10.78
CA TYR A 99 -17.89 2.10 9.35
C TYR A 99 -17.50 3.51 8.86
N ILE A 100 -18.17 4.56 9.34
CA ILE A 100 -17.76 5.97 9.12
C ILE A 100 -16.39 6.25 9.75
N ALA A 101 -16.14 5.78 10.97
CA ALA A 101 -14.84 5.95 11.61
C ALA A 101 -13.71 5.31 10.78
N PHE A 102 -13.92 4.11 10.25
CA PHE A 102 -12.98 3.48 9.33
C PHE A 102 -12.79 4.29 8.05
N MET A 103 -13.83 4.85 7.44
CA MET A 103 -13.67 5.74 6.29
C MET A 103 -12.81 6.97 6.60
N ARG A 104 -12.99 7.61 7.77
CA ARG A 104 -12.17 8.75 8.20
C ARG A 104 -10.70 8.37 8.37
N ILE A 105 -10.44 7.17 8.90
CA ILE A 105 -9.09 6.59 8.99
C ILE A 105 -8.48 6.42 7.60
N ILE A 106 -9.25 5.91 6.63
CA ILE A 106 -8.77 5.81 5.24
C ILE A 106 -8.56 7.19 4.60
N VAL A 107 -9.39 8.20 4.89
CA VAL A 107 -9.16 9.59 4.44
C VAL A 107 -7.80 10.09 4.94
N ILE A 108 -7.50 9.93 6.24
CA ILE A 108 -6.21 10.31 6.82
C ILE A 108 -5.08 9.55 6.13
N GLY A 109 -5.23 8.23 5.95
CA GLY A 109 -4.22 7.39 5.33
C GLY A 109 -3.93 7.74 3.87
N ILE A 110 -4.95 8.01 3.06
CA ILE A 110 -4.78 8.45 1.66
C ILE A 110 -3.96 9.74 1.62
N ILE A 111 -4.30 10.73 2.46
CA ILE A 111 -3.57 11.99 2.51
C ILE A 111 -2.13 11.76 2.98
N ALA A 112 -1.90 10.90 3.98
CA ALA A 112 -0.56 10.52 4.40
C ALA A 112 0.25 9.88 3.27
N GLU A 113 -0.35 9.07 2.41
CA GLU A 113 0.35 8.41 1.29
C GLU A 113 0.79 9.36 0.17
N TYR A 114 0.05 10.44 -0.11
CA TYR A 114 0.40 11.37 -1.20
C TYR A 114 0.98 12.71 -0.72
N ASN A 115 0.74 13.11 0.52
CA ASN A 115 1.22 14.38 1.08
C ASN A 115 1.47 14.27 2.60
N GLY A 116 2.53 13.54 2.98
CA GLY A 116 2.90 13.30 4.37
C GLY A 116 3.26 14.54 5.17
N GLU A 117 3.58 15.66 4.51
CA GLU A 117 3.83 16.95 5.17
C GLU A 117 2.61 17.41 6.01
N LEU A 118 1.40 17.03 5.61
CA LEU A 118 0.16 17.37 6.32
C LEU A 118 -0.15 16.45 7.51
N VAL A 119 0.65 15.39 7.72
CA VAL A 119 0.38 14.34 8.71
C VAL A 119 1.59 14.20 9.65
N ARG A 120 1.51 14.84 10.82
CA ARG A 120 2.55 14.84 11.86
C ARG A 120 2.10 14.10 13.11
N VAL A 121 1.90 12.78 12.98
CA VAL A 121 1.34 11.92 14.06
C VAL A 121 2.18 11.91 15.35
N ALA A 122 3.48 12.22 15.25
CA ALA A 122 4.35 12.34 16.41
C ALA A 122 4.17 13.66 17.19
N GLU A 123 3.68 14.71 16.53
CA GLU A 123 3.62 16.07 17.09
C GLU A 123 2.24 16.40 17.66
N THR A 124 1.18 15.87 17.04
CA THR A 124 -0.20 16.17 17.42
C THR A 124 -1.12 14.99 17.18
N ASP A 125 -2.15 14.90 18.01
CA ASP A 125 -3.25 13.97 17.81
C ASP A 125 -4.37 14.54 16.94
N THR A 126 -4.31 15.84 16.61
CA THR A 126 -5.26 16.49 15.71
C THR A 126 -4.69 16.53 14.30
N LEU A 127 -5.17 15.65 13.43
CA LEU A 127 -4.69 15.48 12.06
C LEU A 127 -5.81 15.76 11.08
N LEU A 128 -5.62 16.70 10.15
CA LEU A 128 -6.56 16.96 9.05
C LEU A 128 -7.99 17.26 9.53
N GLY A 129 -8.15 17.90 10.70
CA GLY A 129 -9.45 18.20 11.30
C GLY A 129 -10.03 17.07 12.17
N TYR A 130 -9.39 15.92 12.22
CA TYR A 130 -9.76 14.79 13.06
C TYR A 130 -8.96 14.75 14.34
N ASN A 131 -9.58 14.35 15.46
CA ASN A 131 -8.85 13.85 16.61
C ASN A 131 -8.60 12.35 16.42
N LEU A 132 -7.35 11.96 16.22
CA LEU A 132 -6.95 10.60 15.85
C LEU A 132 -7.34 9.58 16.93
N THR A 133 -7.10 9.88 18.22
CA THR A 133 -7.50 9.00 19.32
C THR A 133 -9.01 8.79 19.34
N ALA A 134 -9.80 9.84 19.17
CA ALA A 134 -11.25 9.76 19.16
C ALA A 134 -11.77 8.95 17.97
N VAL A 135 -11.21 9.14 16.77
CA VAL A 135 -11.61 8.37 15.58
C VAL A 135 -11.25 6.88 15.74
N LEU A 136 -10.07 6.57 16.29
CA LEU A 136 -9.69 5.18 16.59
C LEU A 136 -10.57 4.56 17.67
N ALA A 137 -10.94 5.32 18.70
CA ALA A 137 -11.88 4.89 19.73
C ALA A 137 -13.29 4.66 19.14
N ASP A 138 -13.77 5.54 18.26
CA ASP A 138 -15.05 5.35 17.58
C ASP A 138 -15.11 4.04 16.78
N LEU A 139 -13.97 3.57 16.25
CA LEU A 139 -13.86 2.28 15.56
C LEU A 139 -13.71 1.10 16.53
N PHE A 140 -12.79 1.18 17.50
CA PHE A 140 -12.34 0.00 18.25
C PHE A 140 -12.68 -0.01 19.75
N GLN A 141 -13.24 1.06 20.32
CA GLN A 141 -13.56 1.09 21.73
C GLN A 141 -14.51 -0.07 22.09
N GLY A 142 -14.18 -0.77 23.16
CA GLY A 142 -14.89 -1.99 23.61
C GLY A 142 -14.34 -3.30 23.03
N THR A 143 -13.52 -3.24 21.97
CA THR A 143 -12.84 -4.43 21.43
C THR A 143 -11.56 -4.74 22.22
N ARG A 144 -11.15 -6.02 22.24
CA ARG A 144 -9.89 -6.42 22.90
C ARG A 144 -8.63 -5.91 22.17
N ILE A 145 -8.77 -5.48 20.93
CA ILE A 145 -7.67 -5.10 20.03
C ILE A 145 -7.46 -3.57 19.94
N HIS A 146 -8.25 -2.79 20.67
CA HIS A 146 -8.26 -1.33 20.56
C HIS A 146 -6.87 -0.70 20.67
N THR A 147 -6.12 -1.01 21.73
CA THR A 147 -4.79 -0.44 21.95
C THR A 147 -3.81 -0.86 20.85
N GLU A 148 -3.82 -2.13 20.48
CA GLU A 148 -2.92 -2.65 19.44
C GLU A 148 -3.21 -2.00 18.08
N MET A 149 -4.48 -1.91 17.66
CA MET A 149 -4.85 -1.29 16.38
C MET A 149 -4.58 0.21 16.35
N ALA A 150 -4.67 0.90 17.49
CA ALA A 150 -4.25 2.28 17.60
C ALA A 150 -2.74 2.45 17.33
N TRP A 151 -1.91 1.56 17.89
CA TRP A 151 -0.48 1.54 17.61
C TRP A 151 -0.17 1.16 16.16
N GLU A 152 -0.88 0.18 15.58
CA GLU A 152 -0.73 -0.18 14.16
C GLU A 152 -0.95 1.03 13.26
N PHE A 153 -2.04 1.77 13.46
CA PHE A 153 -2.36 2.89 12.59
C PHE A 153 -1.44 4.09 12.80
N ARG A 154 -1.05 4.39 14.04
CA ARG A 154 -0.03 5.42 14.31
C ARG A 154 1.30 5.08 13.66
N CYS A 155 1.69 3.80 13.70
CA CYS A 155 2.91 3.33 13.06
C CYS A 155 2.83 3.47 11.54
N PHE A 156 1.71 3.06 10.94
CA PHE A 156 1.44 3.29 9.52
C PHE A 156 1.59 4.78 9.17
N LEU A 157 0.89 5.68 9.88
CA LEU A 157 0.99 7.12 9.61
C LEU A 157 2.40 7.67 9.77
N LEU A 158 3.14 7.22 10.79
CA LEU A 158 4.51 7.65 11.03
C LEU A 158 5.42 7.35 9.85
N ILE A 159 5.41 6.09 9.38
CA ILE A 159 6.29 5.63 8.31
C ILE A 159 5.81 6.16 6.96
N THR A 160 4.50 6.11 6.69
CA THR A 160 3.92 6.58 5.43
C THR A 160 4.08 8.09 5.26
N ALA A 161 3.97 8.89 6.33
CA ALA A 161 4.21 10.33 6.25
C ALA A 161 5.69 10.66 6.00
N ASP A 162 6.64 9.98 6.64
CA ASP A 162 8.06 10.15 6.34
C ASP A 162 8.34 9.78 4.87
N LYS A 163 7.80 8.64 4.45
CA LYS A 163 7.89 8.09 3.09
C LYS A 163 7.40 9.08 2.01
N SER A 164 6.37 9.89 2.27
CA SER A 164 5.76 10.80 1.29
C SER A 164 6.06 12.29 1.53
N SER A 165 6.98 12.61 2.45
CA SER A 165 7.40 13.97 2.80
C SER A 165 8.89 14.20 2.51
N ASN A 166 9.41 15.36 2.89
CA ASN A 166 10.84 15.65 2.81
C ASN A 166 11.68 14.82 3.80
N TRP A 167 11.06 14.07 4.71
CA TRP A 167 11.75 13.19 5.66
C TRP A 167 12.08 11.79 5.12
N ARG A 168 11.75 11.52 3.85
CA ARG A 168 12.04 10.21 3.22
C ARG A 168 13.53 9.84 3.21
N ASP A 169 14.42 10.82 3.27
CA ASP A 169 15.88 10.58 3.33
C ASP A 169 16.40 10.60 4.78
N GLY A 170 15.50 10.77 5.76
CA GLY A 170 15.82 10.79 7.17
C GLY A 170 16.13 9.42 7.75
N LEU A 171 16.76 9.42 8.92
CA LEU A 171 17.27 8.24 9.60
C LEU A 171 16.18 7.23 9.93
N LEU A 172 14.96 7.68 10.29
CA LEU A 172 13.85 6.78 10.58
C LEU A 172 13.47 5.94 9.35
N PHE A 173 13.17 6.57 8.22
CA PHE A 173 12.74 5.85 7.02
C PHE A 173 13.86 4.96 6.49
N ARG A 174 15.11 5.43 6.50
CA ARG A 174 16.26 4.62 6.11
C ARG A 174 16.43 3.38 6.99
N SER A 175 16.35 3.53 8.32
CA SER A 175 16.40 2.42 9.26
C SER A 175 15.23 1.45 9.07
N TYR A 176 14.03 1.97 8.76
CA TYR A 176 12.87 1.16 8.43
C TYR A 176 13.10 0.31 7.17
N VAL A 177 13.57 0.91 6.07
CA VAL A 177 13.84 0.17 4.82
C VAL A 177 14.99 -0.83 4.99
N ASN A 178 15.99 -0.53 5.82
CA ASN A 178 17.02 -1.50 6.21
C ASN A 178 16.43 -2.71 6.95
N ALA A 179 15.55 -2.44 7.92
CA ALA A 179 14.90 -3.47 8.71
C ALA A 179 14.00 -4.38 7.85
N LEU A 180 13.36 -3.86 6.80
CA LEU A 180 12.56 -4.68 5.88
C LEU A 180 13.33 -5.89 5.31
N ALA A 181 14.62 -5.74 5.05
CA ALA A 181 15.45 -6.75 4.40
C ALA A 181 16.04 -7.80 5.37
N LYS A 182 15.75 -7.69 6.68
CA LYS A 182 16.42 -8.50 7.72
C LYS A 182 16.06 -9.98 7.64
N SER A 183 14.78 -10.30 7.49
CA SER A 183 14.27 -11.66 7.32
C SER A 183 12.86 -11.64 6.69
N PRO A 184 12.42 -12.74 6.04
CA PRO A 184 11.08 -12.82 5.48
C PRO A 184 9.94 -12.67 6.50
N SER A 185 10.10 -13.22 7.72
CA SER A 185 9.07 -13.10 8.76
C SER A 185 8.93 -11.67 9.26
N GLN A 186 10.05 -10.98 9.48
CA GLN A 186 10.07 -9.56 9.83
C GLN A 186 9.48 -8.70 8.72
N TRP A 187 9.81 -9.01 7.45
CA TRP A 187 9.22 -8.36 6.29
C TRP A 187 7.70 -8.41 6.31
N PHE A 188 7.10 -9.60 6.46
CA PHE A 188 5.64 -9.70 6.45
C PHE A 188 4.99 -8.98 7.62
N ARG A 189 5.64 -8.93 8.79
CA ARG A 189 5.16 -8.15 9.93
C ARG A 189 5.27 -6.63 9.74
N MET A 190 6.26 -6.14 9.01
CA MET A 190 6.36 -4.72 8.67
C MET A 190 5.42 -4.36 7.52
N ARG A 191 5.25 -5.29 6.56
CA ARG A 191 4.38 -5.12 5.40
C ARG A 191 2.91 -5.16 5.78
N ASP A 192 2.50 -5.96 6.76
CA ASP A 192 1.09 -6.00 7.18
C ASP A 192 0.63 -4.70 7.87
N THR A 193 1.52 -4.00 8.56
CA THR A 193 1.27 -2.64 9.05
C THR A 193 1.24 -1.62 7.91
N ASP A 194 2.26 -1.60 7.04
CA ASP A 194 2.34 -0.64 5.92
C ASP A 194 1.15 -0.80 4.93
N ALA A 195 0.72 -2.05 4.70
CA ALA A 195 -0.43 -2.37 3.86
C ALA A 195 -1.78 -2.30 4.61
N LEU A 196 -1.77 -2.00 5.92
CA LEU A 196 -2.94 -1.99 6.81
C LEU A 196 -3.74 -3.30 6.81
N ILE A 197 -3.12 -4.45 6.56
CA ILE A 197 -3.82 -5.74 6.45
C ILE A 197 -4.38 -6.15 7.81
N ARG A 198 -3.51 -6.20 8.82
CA ARG A 198 -3.89 -6.52 10.21
C ARG A 198 -4.93 -5.54 10.75
N PHE A 199 -4.70 -4.26 10.50
CA PHE A 199 -5.60 -3.19 10.90
C PHE A 199 -6.99 -3.36 10.28
N THR A 200 -7.06 -3.66 8.98
CA THR A 200 -8.31 -3.82 8.25
C THR A 200 -9.05 -5.10 8.64
N LEU A 201 -8.34 -6.19 8.97
CA LEU A 201 -8.96 -7.37 9.59
C LEU A 201 -9.68 -7.02 10.90
N GLY A 202 -9.02 -6.25 11.77
CA GLY A 202 -9.63 -5.74 13.00
C GLY A 202 -10.82 -4.85 12.72
N ALA A 203 -10.68 -3.91 11.79
CA ALA A 203 -11.75 -2.99 11.42
C ALA A 203 -12.97 -3.73 10.84
N ALA A 204 -12.76 -4.76 10.03
CA ALA A 204 -13.84 -5.57 9.46
C ALA A 204 -14.65 -6.26 10.55
N LEU A 205 -13.99 -6.82 11.57
CA LEU A 205 -14.65 -7.42 12.74
C LEU A 205 -15.43 -6.38 13.54
N ALA A 206 -14.79 -5.24 13.86
CA ALA A 206 -15.40 -4.17 14.64
C ALA A 206 -16.62 -3.54 13.93
N CYS A 207 -16.54 -3.33 12.61
CA CYS A 207 -17.66 -2.81 11.81
C CYS A 207 -18.84 -3.79 11.72
N ASN A 208 -18.65 -5.05 12.11
CA ASN A 208 -19.68 -6.09 12.16
C ASN A 208 -20.03 -6.51 13.60
N ASP A 209 -19.65 -5.70 14.60
CA ASP A 209 -19.90 -5.94 16.04
C ASP A 209 -19.37 -7.31 16.55
N LEU A 210 -18.32 -7.83 15.93
CA LEU A 210 -17.67 -9.10 16.29
C LEU A 210 -16.54 -8.89 17.31
N ASP A 211 -16.80 -8.11 18.35
CA ASP A 211 -15.79 -7.55 19.28
C ASP A 211 -15.00 -8.60 20.08
N SER A 212 -15.58 -9.79 20.25
CA SER A 212 -14.97 -10.91 20.97
C SER A 212 -14.11 -11.81 20.08
N ILE A 213 -14.25 -11.70 18.76
CA ILE A 213 -13.55 -12.55 17.79
C ILE A 213 -12.22 -11.92 17.46
N TRP A 214 -11.14 -12.67 17.67
CA TRP A 214 -9.83 -12.33 17.16
C TRP A 214 -8.93 -13.56 17.21
N TYR A 215 -7.92 -13.57 16.35
CA TYR A 215 -7.10 -14.75 16.09
C TYR A 215 -5.85 -14.79 16.98
N THR A 216 -5.22 -15.95 17.05
CA THR A 216 -3.87 -16.06 17.63
C THR A 216 -2.87 -15.27 16.79
N GLU A 217 -1.74 -14.87 17.38
CA GLU A 217 -0.73 -14.12 16.62
C GLU A 217 -0.25 -14.89 15.39
N LYS A 218 -0.09 -16.21 15.51
CA LYS A 218 0.36 -17.03 14.37
C LYS A 218 -0.67 -17.09 13.23
N GLN A 219 -1.95 -17.14 13.58
CA GLN A 219 -3.04 -17.03 12.60
C GLN A 219 -3.04 -15.65 11.95
N MET A 220 -2.86 -14.57 12.71
CA MET A 220 -2.79 -13.21 12.18
C MET A 220 -1.61 -13.05 11.21
N GLU A 221 -0.38 -13.43 11.61
CA GLU A 221 0.79 -13.41 10.74
C GLU A 221 0.53 -14.16 9.42
N THR A 222 -0.10 -15.33 9.50
CA THR A 222 -0.37 -16.19 8.34
C THR A 222 -1.42 -15.57 7.40
N LEU A 223 -2.50 -15.00 7.94
CA LEU A 223 -3.52 -14.29 7.15
C LEU A 223 -2.93 -13.03 6.49
N CYS A 224 -2.07 -12.31 7.22
CA CYS A 224 -1.38 -11.14 6.73
C CYS A 224 -0.40 -11.46 5.61
N GLU A 225 0.40 -12.53 5.75
CA GLU A 225 1.31 -13.03 4.71
C GLU A 225 0.54 -13.46 3.44
N LEU A 226 -0.61 -14.13 3.60
CA LEU A 226 -1.51 -14.48 2.50
C LEU A 226 -1.99 -13.21 1.76
N GLY A 227 -2.51 -12.24 2.50
CA GLY A 227 -3.04 -10.99 1.93
C GLY A 227 -1.96 -10.18 1.20
N ALA A 228 -0.78 -10.01 1.83
CA ALA A 228 0.34 -9.27 1.27
C ALA A 228 0.86 -9.94 -0.02
N THR A 229 1.00 -11.26 -0.01
CA THR A 229 1.48 -12.01 -1.18
C THR A 229 0.52 -11.89 -2.35
N LEU A 230 -0.79 -12.02 -2.12
CA LEU A 230 -1.80 -11.85 -3.16
C LEU A 230 -1.78 -10.43 -3.74
N TYR A 231 -1.84 -9.41 -2.89
CA TYR A 231 -1.86 -8.01 -3.29
C TYR A 231 -0.58 -7.62 -4.06
N ASP A 232 0.60 -7.90 -3.52
CA ASP A 232 1.88 -7.52 -4.14
C ASP A 232 2.11 -8.23 -5.48
N SER A 233 1.50 -9.40 -5.69
CA SER A 233 1.65 -10.14 -6.95
C SER A 233 0.96 -9.42 -8.10
N VAL A 234 -0.24 -8.91 -7.82
CA VAL A 234 -1.06 -8.15 -8.77
C VAL A 234 -0.51 -6.73 -8.94
N ALA A 235 -0.12 -6.09 -7.85
CA ALA A 235 0.47 -4.76 -7.85
C ALA A 235 1.92 -4.71 -8.37
N PHE A 236 2.54 -5.84 -8.70
CA PHE A 236 3.96 -5.97 -9.02
C PHE A 236 4.53 -4.88 -9.95
N PHE A 237 3.93 -4.70 -11.14
CA PHE A 237 4.42 -3.73 -12.12
C PHE A 237 4.18 -2.29 -11.68
N LYS A 238 3.05 -2.04 -11.01
CA LYS A 238 2.77 -0.73 -10.42
C LYS A 238 3.80 -0.41 -9.35
N HIS A 239 4.01 -1.30 -8.38
CA HIS A 239 4.99 -1.14 -7.30
C HIS A 239 6.40 -0.96 -7.85
N ARG A 240 6.79 -1.68 -8.90
CA ARG A 240 8.12 -1.53 -9.48
C ARG A 240 8.27 -0.23 -10.28
N THR A 241 7.23 0.22 -11.00
CA THR A 241 7.19 1.54 -11.64
C THR A 241 7.30 2.66 -10.61
N GLU A 242 6.62 2.47 -9.48
CA GLU A 242 6.67 3.30 -8.29
C GLU A 242 7.86 2.93 -7.39
N ALA A 243 8.91 2.24 -7.83
CA ALA A 243 10.09 1.95 -6.99
C ALA A 243 9.80 1.54 -5.53
N GLU A 244 8.71 0.82 -5.29
CA GLU A 244 8.16 0.63 -3.95
C GLU A 244 9.17 -0.14 -3.09
N THR A 245 9.42 0.36 -1.88
CA THR A 245 10.30 -0.29 -0.91
C THR A 245 9.60 -1.44 -0.17
N HIS A 246 8.25 -1.43 -0.18
CA HIS A 246 7.34 -2.35 0.50
C HIS A 246 6.66 -3.37 -0.44
N SER A 247 7.38 -3.94 -1.40
CA SER A 247 6.86 -5.03 -2.26
C SER A 247 7.57 -6.35 -2.00
N THR A 248 6.82 -7.42 -1.71
CA THR A 248 7.35 -8.76 -1.43
C THR A 248 8.27 -9.25 -2.57
N PHE A 249 7.89 -8.92 -3.81
CA PHE A 249 8.62 -9.32 -5.02
C PHE A 249 9.87 -8.48 -5.32
N ALA A 250 10.22 -7.52 -4.46
CA ALA A 250 11.55 -6.93 -4.45
C ALA A 250 12.61 -7.89 -3.87
N TYR A 251 12.19 -8.73 -2.92
CA TYR A 251 13.09 -9.56 -2.10
C TYR A 251 13.09 -11.05 -2.50
N VAL A 252 12.10 -11.51 -3.26
CA VAL A 252 12.08 -12.87 -3.83
C VAL A 252 12.45 -12.90 -5.31
N PRO A 253 12.86 -14.05 -5.88
CA PRO A 253 13.05 -14.20 -7.32
C PRO A 253 11.73 -13.95 -8.05
N SER A 254 11.72 -13.09 -9.07
CA SER A 254 10.50 -12.71 -9.78
C SER A 254 9.78 -13.89 -10.46
N SER A 255 10.51 -14.97 -10.75
CA SER A 255 9.97 -16.20 -11.34
C SER A 255 8.95 -16.91 -10.45
N ILE A 256 9.04 -16.77 -9.13
CA ILE A 256 8.12 -17.47 -8.20
C ILE A 256 6.78 -16.75 -8.04
N ARG A 257 6.65 -15.52 -8.53
CA ARG A 257 5.47 -14.66 -8.30
C ARG A 257 4.15 -15.34 -8.66
N VAL A 258 4.08 -15.92 -9.85
CA VAL A 258 2.85 -16.57 -10.34
C VAL A 258 2.52 -17.79 -9.49
N GLN A 259 3.51 -18.59 -9.13
CA GLN A 259 3.32 -19.76 -8.28
C GLN A 259 2.88 -19.37 -6.86
N ALA A 260 3.51 -18.37 -6.26
CA ALA A 260 3.17 -17.87 -4.93
C ALA A 260 1.72 -17.34 -4.87
N PHE A 261 1.31 -16.56 -5.89
CA PHE A 261 -0.07 -16.10 -6.02
C PHE A 261 -1.04 -17.27 -6.13
N HIS A 262 -0.74 -18.23 -7.01
CA HIS A 262 -1.57 -19.42 -7.19
C HIS A 262 -1.76 -20.17 -5.87
N GLN A 263 -0.67 -20.48 -5.17
CA GLN A 263 -0.72 -21.19 -3.89
C GLN A 263 -1.55 -20.43 -2.84
N CYS A 264 -1.32 -19.13 -2.67
CA CYS A 264 -2.09 -18.32 -1.72
C CYS A 264 -3.58 -18.26 -2.08
N ARG A 265 -3.90 -18.22 -3.37
CA ARG A 265 -5.30 -18.21 -3.85
C ARG A 265 -6.00 -19.54 -3.54
N GLU A 266 -5.35 -20.67 -3.81
CA GLU A 266 -5.93 -21.99 -3.49
C GLU A 266 -6.13 -22.15 -1.97
N LEU A 267 -5.15 -21.73 -1.15
CA LEU A 267 -5.28 -21.76 0.31
C LEU A 267 -6.40 -20.85 0.82
N LEU A 268 -6.59 -19.67 0.22
CA LEU A 268 -7.70 -18.78 0.57
C LEU A 268 -9.06 -19.42 0.27
N TRP A 269 -9.20 -20.12 -0.86
CA TRP A 269 -10.42 -20.87 -1.18
C TRP A 269 -10.63 -22.05 -0.24
N ALA A 270 -9.59 -22.78 0.10
CA ALA A 270 -9.70 -23.90 1.04
C ALA A 270 -10.09 -23.42 2.45
N LEU A 271 -9.54 -22.27 2.89
CA LEU A 271 -9.95 -21.64 4.14
C LEU A 271 -11.40 -21.14 4.11
N ASP A 272 -11.84 -20.56 2.99
CA ASP A 272 -13.25 -20.17 2.82
C ASP A 272 -14.18 -21.37 2.94
N VAL A 273 -13.87 -22.50 2.29
CA VAL A 273 -14.67 -23.73 2.43
C VAL A 273 -14.72 -24.20 3.88
N ALA A 274 -13.57 -24.19 4.58
CA ALA A 274 -13.50 -24.58 5.99
C ALA A 274 -14.29 -23.64 6.93
N TRP A 275 -14.49 -22.39 6.53
CA TRP A 275 -15.18 -21.36 7.30
C TRP A 275 -16.57 -20.99 6.75
N ALA A 276 -17.05 -21.61 5.68
CA ALA A 276 -18.29 -21.23 4.99
C ALA A 276 -19.53 -21.24 5.92
N GLY A 277 -19.57 -22.16 6.89
CA GLY A 277 -20.62 -22.26 7.89
C GLY A 277 -20.42 -21.42 9.16
N LYS A 278 -19.41 -20.54 9.19
CA LYS A 278 -19.03 -19.72 10.35
C LYS A 278 -19.11 -18.23 10.02
N PRO A 279 -20.29 -17.60 10.14
CA PRO A 279 -20.53 -16.22 9.74
C PRO A 279 -19.50 -15.21 10.28
N GLU A 280 -19.03 -15.42 11.51
CA GLU A 280 -18.04 -14.59 12.18
C GLU A 280 -16.67 -14.53 11.49
N HIS A 281 -16.35 -15.51 10.63
CA HIS A 281 -15.10 -15.54 9.88
C HIS A 281 -15.25 -15.09 8.43
N LEU A 282 -16.49 -15.03 7.91
CA LEU A 282 -16.74 -14.61 6.53
C LEU A 282 -16.30 -13.17 6.28
N VAL A 283 -16.37 -12.30 7.28
CA VAL A 283 -15.90 -10.91 7.16
C VAL A 283 -14.39 -10.84 6.86
N VAL A 284 -13.61 -11.77 7.42
CA VAL A 284 -12.15 -11.88 7.19
C VAL A 284 -11.87 -12.39 5.79
N ILE A 285 -12.59 -13.42 5.36
CA ILE A 285 -12.44 -13.96 4.00
C ILE A 285 -12.84 -12.92 2.95
N ASN A 286 -13.93 -12.19 3.18
CA ASN A 286 -14.36 -11.13 2.29
C ASN A 286 -13.29 -10.05 2.15
N PHE A 287 -12.68 -9.61 3.24
CA PHE A 287 -11.53 -8.71 3.17
C PHE A 287 -10.38 -9.29 2.33
N LEU A 288 -9.88 -10.48 2.68
CA LEU A 288 -8.70 -11.07 2.03
C LEU A 288 -8.93 -11.33 0.54
N ARG A 289 -10.15 -11.72 0.15
CA ARG A 289 -10.55 -11.90 -1.25
C ARG A 289 -10.43 -10.60 -2.03
N PHE A 290 -11.05 -9.53 -1.55
CA PHE A 290 -11.03 -8.24 -2.25
C PHE A 290 -9.64 -7.63 -2.26
N PHE A 291 -8.96 -7.66 -1.12
CA PHE A 291 -7.59 -7.15 -0.99
C PHE A 291 -6.62 -7.88 -1.92
N GLY A 292 -6.74 -9.20 -2.05
CA GLY A 292 -5.84 -10.03 -2.85
C GLY A 292 -5.95 -9.90 -4.37
N GLY A 293 -6.81 -9.02 -4.91
CA GLY A 293 -6.92 -8.86 -6.36
C GLY A 293 -8.02 -7.92 -6.84
N PRO A 294 -9.30 -8.22 -6.58
CA PRO A 294 -10.46 -7.45 -7.06
C PRO A 294 -10.40 -5.95 -6.74
N ILE A 295 -9.78 -5.55 -5.62
CA ILE A 295 -9.60 -4.13 -5.28
C ILE A 295 -8.88 -3.35 -6.40
N HIS A 296 -7.97 -3.99 -7.13
CA HIS A 296 -7.24 -3.40 -8.26
C HIS A 296 -8.11 -3.17 -9.50
N MET A 297 -9.24 -3.86 -9.60
CA MET A 297 -10.20 -3.67 -10.70
C MET A 297 -11.30 -2.68 -10.35
N MET A 298 -11.65 -2.60 -9.07
CA MET A 298 -12.83 -1.87 -8.60
C MET A 298 -12.54 -0.43 -8.21
N MET A 299 -11.35 -0.13 -7.69
CA MET A 299 -11.02 1.24 -7.32
C MET A 299 -10.40 2.00 -8.50
N ARG A 300 -10.81 3.24 -8.67
CA ARG A 300 -10.24 4.15 -9.70
C ARG A 300 -8.75 4.38 -9.51
N ARG A 301 -8.29 4.35 -8.24
CA ARG A 301 -6.87 4.47 -7.87
C ARG A 301 -5.95 3.52 -8.63
N TYR A 302 -6.43 2.34 -9.03
CA TYR A 302 -5.62 1.32 -9.72
C TYR A 302 -5.79 1.31 -11.24
N ARG A 303 -6.56 2.26 -11.79
CA ARG A 303 -6.58 2.60 -13.22
C ARG A 303 -6.96 1.46 -14.17
N PHE A 304 -7.64 0.42 -13.70
CA PHE A 304 -7.97 -0.74 -14.54
C PHE A 304 -8.71 -0.35 -15.83
N VAL A 305 -9.69 0.56 -15.74
CA VAL A 305 -10.46 1.03 -16.89
C VAL A 305 -9.64 1.93 -17.79
N GLU A 306 -8.91 2.88 -17.20
CA GLU A 306 -8.04 3.84 -17.89
C GLU A 306 -6.87 3.13 -18.60
N GLU A 307 -6.46 1.97 -18.10
CA GLU A 307 -5.48 1.07 -18.70
C GLU A 307 -6.14 0.00 -19.57
N GLY A 308 -7.28 0.32 -20.19
CA GLY A 308 -7.95 -0.51 -21.19
C GLY A 308 -8.29 -1.89 -20.66
N LEU A 309 -8.87 -1.94 -19.46
CA LEU A 309 -9.29 -3.18 -18.77
C LEU A 309 -8.12 -4.15 -18.57
N THR A 310 -6.93 -3.62 -18.28
CA THR A 310 -5.73 -4.39 -18.01
C THR A 310 -5.26 -4.12 -16.58
N ILE A 311 -4.93 -5.17 -15.86
CA ILE A 311 -4.33 -5.05 -14.52
C ILE A 311 -2.82 -5.13 -14.65
N GLY A 312 -2.12 -4.08 -14.24
CA GLY A 312 -0.67 -4.07 -14.14
C GLY A 312 0.01 -4.29 -15.51
N ARG A 313 -0.18 -3.36 -16.44
CA ARG A 313 0.57 -3.36 -17.70
C ARG A 313 2.08 -3.36 -17.40
N PRO A 314 2.90 -4.13 -18.15
CA PRO A 314 4.34 -3.95 -18.11
C PRO A 314 4.66 -2.49 -18.37
N GLU A 315 5.57 -1.97 -17.56
CA GLU A 315 5.95 -0.56 -17.56
C GLU A 315 6.51 -0.20 -18.95
N THR A 316 6.11 0.95 -19.48
CA THR A 316 6.75 1.57 -20.65
C THR A 316 7.57 2.75 -20.17
N GLU A 317 8.54 3.22 -20.96
CA GLU A 317 9.29 4.43 -20.62
C GLU A 317 8.37 5.63 -20.34
N THR A 318 7.25 5.73 -21.07
CA THR A 318 6.23 6.75 -20.85
C THR A 318 5.55 6.59 -19.50
N MET A 319 5.15 5.37 -19.11
CA MET A 319 4.55 5.12 -17.79
C MET A 319 5.53 5.40 -16.65
N VAL A 320 6.80 5.03 -16.82
CA VAL A 320 7.86 5.35 -15.84
C VAL A 320 8.05 6.86 -15.73
N LYS A 321 8.11 7.60 -16.85
CA LYS A 321 8.22 9.07 -16.84
C LYS A 321 7.00 9.73 -16.20
N LEU A 322 5.78 9.28 -16.51
CA LEU A 322 4.54 9.81 -15.94
C LEU A 322 4.41 9.53 -14.44
N ALA A 323 4.71 8.31 -14.00
CA ALA A 323 4.75 7.97 -12.57
C ALA A 323 5.75 8.85 -11.82
N ARG A 324 6.89 9.17 -12.44
CA ARG A 324 7.91 10.08 -11.90
C ARG A 324 7.48 11.56 -11.90
N GLN A 325 6.59 11.99 -12.80
CA GLN A 325 6.13 13.38 -12.92
C GLN A 325 4.86 13.68 -12.10
N HIS A 326 4.09 12.67 -11.69
CA HIS A 326 2.74 12.83 -11.13
C HIS A 326 2.49 11.99 -9.87
N PHE A 327 3.21 12.29 -8.79
CA PHE A 327 2.81 11.92 -7.42
C PHE A 327 2.43 10.45 -7.23
N LYS A 328 3.43 9.58 -7.33
CA LYS A 328 3.84 8.57 -6.34
C LYS A 328 5.36 8.41 -6.50
N LEU A 329 6.08 9.26 -5.77
CA LEU A 329 7.43 9.79 -6.04
C LEU A 329 8.54 8.92 -5.44
N TRP A 330 9.51 8.46 -6.24
CA TRP A 330 10.67 7.73 -5.68
C TRP A 330 11.97 7.97 -6.41
N ASN A 331 12.29 9.24 -6.67
CA ASN A 331 13.66 9.64 -6.99
C ASN A 331 13.96 11.06 -6.51
N ARG A 332 15.04 11.19 -5.74
CA ARG A 332 16.14 12.15 -5.93
C ARG A 332 17.42 11.63 -5.26
N VAL A 333 18.55 12.02 -5.84
CA VAL A 333 19.93 11.59 -5.52
C VAL A 333 20.59 12.57 -4.53
N ASP A 334 19.82 13.45 -3.90
CA ASP A 334 20.38 14.47 -3.02
C ASP A 334 20.17 14.02 -1.57
N ALA A 335 20.95 13.02 -1.15
CA ALA A 335 21.15 12.76 0.26
C ALA A 335 21.89 13.97 0.84
N GLU A 336 21.19 14.88 1.51
CA GLU A 336 21.86 15.77 2.44
C GLU A 336 22.37 14.92 3.61
N ASN A 337 23.60 15.17 4.04
CA ASN A 337 24.20 14.44 5.16
C ASN A 337 23.25 14.40 6.36
N CYS A 338 23.11 13.23 7.00
CA CYS A 338 22.30 13.05 8.20
C CYS A 338 22.64 14.15 9.22
N SER A 339 21.69 15.05 9.45
CA SER A 339 21.88 16.21 10.31
C SER A 339 21.78 15.78 11.77
N VAL A 340 22.37 16.57 12.68
CA VAL A 340 22.22 16.34 14.13
C VAL A 340 20.73 16.32 14.52
N GLN A 341 19.91 17.16 13.88
CA GLN A 341 18.46 17.23 14.09
C GLN A 341 17.75 15.92 13.71
N ASP A 342 18.15 15.27 12.62
CA ASP A 342 17.57 13.99 12.20
C ASP A 342 17.91 12.85 13.18
N ILE A 343 19.13 12.85 13.73
CA ILE A 343 19.54 11.89 14.77
C ILE A 343 18.75 12.10 16.07
N GLU A 344 18.57 13.34 16.50
CA GLU A 344 17.80 13.68 17.70
C GLU A 344 16.33 13.31 17.53
N ARG A 345 15.74 13.64 16.36
CA ARG A 345 14.38 13.23 16.00
C ARG A 345 14.22 11.72 16.05
N TYR A 346 15.13 10.96 15.44
CA TYR A 346 15.08 9.50 15.46
C TYR A 346 15.13 8.93 16.90
N LYS A 347 15.98 9.49 17.76
CA LYS A 347 16.05 9.09 19.18
C LYS A 347 14.76 9.39 19.94
N ASP A 348 14.15 10.55 19.72
CA ASP A 348 12.85 10.91 20.32
C ASP A 348 11.74 9.94 19.88
N LEU A 349 11.61 9.72 18.57
CA LEU A 349 10.58 8.84 18.00
C LEU A 349 10.72 7.40 18.49
N THR A 350 11.95 6.89 18.56
CA THR A 350 12.22 5.55 19.06
C THR A 350 12.02 5.43 20.57
N ALA A 351 12.25 6.49 21.37
CA ALA A 351 11.94 6.51 22.79
C ALA A 351 10.42 6.44 23.06
N ARG A 352 9.62 6.94 22.12
CA ARG A 352 8.14 6.91 22.15
C ARG A 352 7.54 5.71 21.43
N SER A 353 8.28 4.60 21.32
CA SER A 353 7.82 3.41 20.59
C SER A 353 6.49 2.85 21.11
N ASN A 354 6.24 2.92 22.41
CA ASN A 354 5.00 2.43 23.03
C ASN A 354 3.77 3.32 22.75
N GLU A 355 3.96 4.43 22.03
CA GLU A 355 2.89 5.33 21.59
C GLU A 355 2.73 5.31 20.06
N LEU A 356 3.86 5.26 19.34
CA LEU A 356 3.91 5.53 17.91
C LEU A 356 4.14 4.29 17.04
N MET A 357 4.56 3.17 17.62
CA MET A 357 5.00 2.00 16.86
C MET A 357 4.25 0.75 17.27
N PHE A 358 4.07 -0.17 16.33
CA PHE A 358 3.57 -1.50 16.67
C PHE A 358 4.60 -2.28 17.51
N SER A 359 4.11 -3.27 18.25
CA SER A 359 4.96 -4.11 19.12
C SER A 359 6.04 -4.84 18.31
N GLY A 360 7.31 -4.57 18.63
CA GLY A 360 8.48 -5.18 17.99
C GLY A 360 9.22 -4.30 17.00
N LEU A 361 8.59 -3.25 16.42
CA LEU A 361 9.26 -2.40 15.43
C LEU A 361 10.51 -1.74 15.99
N ARG A 362 10.49 -1.29 17.26
CA ARG A 362 11.65 -0.68 17.89
C ARG A 362 12.88 -1.59 17.84
N ALA A 363 12.71 -2.88 18.17
CA ALA A 363 13.79 -3.86 18.12
C ALA A 363 14.29 -4.09 16.68
N PHE A 364 13.38 -4.07 15.70
CA PHE A 364 13.74 -4.16 14.28
C PHE A 364 14.59 -2.97 13.82
N LEU A 365 14.23 -1.76 14.28
CA LEU A 365 14.97 -0.53 13.97
C LEU A 365 16.34 -0.50 14.64
N ASP A 366 16.46 -0.93 15.90
CA ASP A 366 17.75 -1.01 16.61
C ASP A 366 18.71 -1.98 15.90
N ALA A 367 18.19 -3.10 15.38
CA ALA A 367 18.98 -4.09 14.63
C ALA A 367 19.21 -3.74 13.14
N SER A 368 18.64 -2.62 12.65
CA SER A 368 18.67 -2.26 11.22
C SER A 368 20.04 -1.81 10.71
N GLY A 369 20.90 -1.31 11.62
CA GLY A 369 22.27 -0.92 11.29
C GLY A 369 23.21 -2.11 11.07
N GLU A 370 22.83 -3.31 11.49
CA GLU A 370 23.61 -4.53 11.31
C GLU A 370 23.28 -5.19 9.97
N LYS A 371 24.25 -5.20 9.05
CA LYS A 371 24.13 -5.97 7.81
C LYS A 371 24.03 -7.47 8.12
N SER A 372 22.95 -8.11 7.65
CA SER A 372 22.83 -9.57 7.72
C SER A 372 23.66 -10.31 6.66
N CYS A 373 24.10 -9.61 5.62
CA CYS A 373 24.86 -10.17 4.51
C CYS A 373 25.71 -9.06 3.86
N GLU A 374 27.00 -9.31 3.70
CA GLU A 374 27.94 -8.34 3.09
C GLU A 374 27.66 -8.10 1.60
N ASP A 375 27.08 -9.08 0.90
CA ASP A 375 26.76 -8.98 -0.53
C ASP A 375 25.42 -8.26 -0.80
N CYS A 376 24.61 -8.01 0.24
CA CYS A 376 23.37 -7.26 0.09
C CYS A 376 23.65 -5.75 0.17
N GLN A 377 23.02 -4.98 -0.71
CA GLN A 377 23.29 -3.54 -0.83
C GLN A 377 22.22 -2.72 -0.12
N GLN A 378 22.61 -2.17 1.02
CA GLN A 378 21.91 -1.07 1.68
C GLN A 378 22.39 0.27 1.08
N ARG A 379 21.52 1.27 1.06
CA ARG A 379 21.79 2.57 0.45
C ARG A 379 21.66 3.68 1.48
N GLN A 380 22.31 4.82 1.21
CA GLN A 380 22.14 6.02 2.02
C GLN A 380 20.77 6.67 1.79
N THR A 381 20.23 6.52 0.58
CA THR A 381 18.88 6.93 0.20
C THR A 381 18.19 5.80 -0.58
N TYR A 382 16.88 5.67 -0.40
CA TYR A 382 16.08 4.61 -1.02
C TYR A 382 15.14 5.17 -2.08
N GLY A 383 14.89 4.37 -3.12
CA GLY A 383 14.23 4.81 -4.36
C GLY A 383 14.85 4.15 -5.60
N ALA A 384 14.27 4.36 -6.78
CA ALA A 384 14.70 3.70 -8.01
C ALA A 384 15.72 4.52 -8.82
N GLU A 385 17.00 4.26 -8.61
CA GLU A 385 18.09 4.83 -9.43
C GLU A 385 17.95 4.53 -10.94
N THR A 386 17.35 3.38 -11.28
CA THR A 386 17.12 2.93 -12.65
C THR A 386 15.65 2.63 -12.91
N SER A 387 15.21 2.75 -14.17
CA SER A 387 13.88 2.30 -14.57
C SER A 387 13.74 0.79 -14.35
N TYR A 388 12.52 0.30 -14.07
CA TYR A 388 12.21 -1.12 -13.87
C TYR A 388 12.83 -1.77 -12.61
N ALA A 389 13.08 -0.97 -11.56
CA ALA A 389 13.65 -1.44 -10.30
C ALA A 389 12.78 -1.04 -9.09
N PHE A 390 12.74 -1.91 -8.08
CA PHE A 390 12.22 -1.56 -6.75
C PHE A 390 13.23 -0.68 -6.01
N GLY A 391 12.76 0.14 -5.06
CA GLY A 391 13.58 1.12 -4.36
C GLY A 391 14.14 0.66 -3.01
N GLY A 392 13.86 -0.57 -2.58
CA GLY A 392 14.32 -1.12 -1.30
C GLY A 392 15.77 -1.63 -1.31
N VAL A 393 16.16 -2.36 -0.26
CA VAL A 393 17.46 -3.03 -0.18
C VAL A 393 17.60 -4.07 -1.30
N GLN A 394 18.75 -4.07 -1.97
CA GLN A 394 19.03 -5.03 -3.03
C GLN A 394 19.68 -6.29 -2.45
N LEU A 395 18.89 -7.37 -2.37
CA LEU A 395 19.38 -8.68 -1.94
C LEU A 395 20.28 -9.34 -2.98
N CYS A 396 21.34 -10.00 -2.52
CA CYS A 396 22.16 -10.88 -3.36
C CYS A 396 21.37 -12.14 -3.77
N SER A 397 21.88 -12.87 -4.78
CA SER A 397 21.20 -14.07 -5.32
C SER A 397 20.93 -15.13 -4.25
N LYS A 398 21.88 -15.37 -3.34
CA LYS A 398 21.75 -16.33 -2.23
C LYS A 398 20.64 -15.94 -1.27
N CYS A 399 20.60 -14.67 -0.85
CA CYS A 399 19.53 -14.17 0.03
C CYS A 399 18.16 -14.24 -0.67
N LYS A 400 18.06 -13.85 -1.95
CA LYS A 400 16.81 -14.01 -2.71
C LYS A 400 16.33 -15.45 -2.77
N GLN A 401 17.23 -16.42 -2.98
CA GLN A 401 16.86 -17.85 -2.96
C GLN A 401 16.32 -18.29 -1.60
N SER A 402 16.95 -17.88 -0.50
CA SER A 402 16.45 -18.17 0.86
C SER A 402 15.07 -17.57 1.11
N TRP A 403 14.84 -16.32 0.69
CA TRP A 403 13.52 -15.69 0.74
C TRP A 403 12.49 -16.40 -0.13
N GLY A 404 12.91 -16.86 -1.32
CA GLY A 404 12.07 -17.67 -2.20
C GLY A 404 11.64 -18.98 -1.55
N ALA A 405 12.56 -19.67 -0.87
CA ALA A 405 12.26 -20.89 -0.12
C ALA A 405 11.29 -20.65 1.05
N TYR A 406 11.39 -19.49 1.71
CA TYR A 406 10.41 -19.09 2.73
C TYR A 406 9.02 -18.93 2.12
N VAL A 407 8.87 -18.19 1.02
CA VAL A 407 7.56 -18.02 0.35
C VAL A 407 7.02 -19.34 -0.18
N GLN A 408 7.87 -20.21 -0.74
CA GLN A 408 7.46 -21.51 -1.24
C GLN A 408 6.99 -22.48 -0.15
N SER A 409 7.49 -22.34 1.08
CA SER A 409 7.04 -23.15 2.23
C SER A 409 5.79 -22.59 2.92
N PHE A 410 5.16 -21.54 2.37
CA PHE A 410 3.94 -20.96 2.92
C PHE A 410 2.78 -21.97 3.08
N PRO A 411 2.50 -22.89 2.12
CA PRO A 411 1.42 -23.87 2.29
C PRO A 411 1.57 -24.76 3.52
N ASP A 412 2.79 -25.23 3.81
CA ASP A 412 3.07 -26.08 4.98
C ASP A 412 2.87 -25.31 6.29
N ARG A 413 3.35 -24.07 6.34
CA ARG A 413 3.12 -23.16 7.48
C ARG A 413 1.64 -22.87 7.67
N PHE A 414 0.91 -22.62 6.58
CA PHE A 414 -0.50 -22.31 6.61
C PHE A 414 -1.32 -23.47 7.19
N ASN A 415 -1.08 -24.69 6.70
CA ASN A 415 -1.76 -25.89 7.18
C ASN A 415 -1.47 -26.23 8.64
N THR A 416 -0.28 -25.88 9.13
CA THR A 416 0.07 -26.02 10.56
C THR A 416 -0.80 -25.10 11.44
N VAL A 417 -1.16 -23.94 10.91
CA VAL A 417 -1.87 -22.87 11.65
C VAL A 417 -3.38 -22.99 11.50
N PHE A 418 -3.86 -23.47 10.36
CA PHE A 418 -5.27 -23.71 10.04
C PHE A 418 -5.49 -25.18 9.67
N PRO A 419 -5.40 -26.12 10.64
CA PRO A 419 -5.54 -27.55 10.37
C PRO A 419 -6.91 -27.95 9.83
N GLU A 420 -7.94 -27.12 9.99
CA GLU A 420 -9.25 -27.33 9.37
C GLU A 420 -9.22 -27.33 7.83
N VAL A 421 -8.22 -26.69 7.23
CA VAL A 421 -8.03 -26.61 5.77
C VAL A 421 -7.62 -27.97 5.19
N GLN A 422 -6.93 -28.81 5.95
CA GLN A 422 -6.59 -30.17 5.51
C GLN A 422 -7.77 -31.14 5.61
N LYS A 423 -8.76 -30.84 6.45
CA LYS A 423 -9.93 -31.72 6.66
C LYS A 423 -10.95 -31.62 5.52
N SER A 424 -10.83 -30.63 4.64
CA SER A 424 -11.70 -30.45 3.49
C SER A 424 -11.35 -31.31 2.27
N ASP A 425 -10.31 -32.15 2.35
CA ASP A 425 -9.94 -33.13 1.32
C ASP A 425 -11.00 -34.27 1.21
N GLY A 426 -12.16 -33.92 0.66
CA GLY A 426 -12.98 -34.81 -0.17
C GLY A 426 -13.78 -35.94 0.48
N THR A 427 -13.69 -36.19 1.79
CA THR A 427 -14.46 -37.29 2.43
C THR A 427 -15.61 -36.85 3.32
N GLY A 428 -15.78 -35.54 3.59
CA GLY A 428 -16.73 -35.06 4.60
C GLY A 428 -17.77 -34.03 4.16
N CYS A 429 -17.77 -33.54 2.91
CA CYS A 429 -18.68 -32.48 2.49
C CYS A 429 -19.86 -33.04 1.68
N GLN A 430 -20.80 -33.70 2.36
CA GLN A 430 -22.19 -33.71 1.89
C GLN A 430 -22.91 -32.54 2.54
N ILE A 431 -22.96 -31.41 1.85
CA ILE A 431 -23.89 -30.33 2.18
C ILE A 431 -25.29 -30.86 1.85
N LYS A 432 -26.13 -31.03 2.88
CA LYS A 432 -27.57 -31.24 2.72
C LYS A 432 -28.29 -29.92 2.54
#